data_AF-A0A922WQ94-F1
#
_entry.id   AF-A0A922WQ94-F1
#
_cell.length_a   1.000
_cell.length_b   1.000
_cell.length_c   1.000
_cell.angle_alpha   90.00
_cell.angle_beta   90.00
_cell.angle_gamma   90.00
#
_symmetry.space_group_name_H-M   'P 1'
#
loop_
_entity.id
_entity.type
_entity.pdbx_description
1 polymer ?
#
loop_
_entity_poly.entity_id
_entity_poly.type
_entity_poly.pdbx_seq_one_letter_code
_entity_poly.pdbx_strand_id
1 'polypeptide(L)'
;MIERTLQAGASFHEFSGGILLPTISAEDVVVMKTLAGRDQDWIDVKNVVVQGDRLDIEAIDQRMESICELYEHDETWDRWREIKDRYAPG
;
A
#
# COMPACT_ATOMS: atom_id res chain seq x y z
N MET A 1 16.29 4.90 -3.20
CA MET A 1 15.53 4.32 -4.34
C MET A 1 14.04 4.24 -3.99
N ILE A 2 13.67 3.65 -2.84
CA ILE A 2 12.28 3.67 -2.29
C ILE A 2 11.72 5.10 -2.11
N GLU A 3 12.53 6.02 -1.58
CA GLU A 3 12.14 7.42 -1.32
C GLU A 3 11.65 8.18 -2.57
N ARG A 4 12.23 7.89 -3.75
CA ARG A 4 11.84 8.53 -5.02
C ARG A 4 10.52 8.00 -5.57
N THR A 5 10.19 6.73 -5.31
CA THR A 5 8.93 6.12 -5.72
C THR A 5 7.76 6.68 -4.92
N LEU A 6 7.96 6.93 -3.62
CA LEU A 6 6.95 7.48 -2.72
C LEU A 6 6.70 8.99 -2.91
N GLN A 7 7.73 9.75 -3.31
CA GLN A 7 7.63 11.20 -3.53
C GLN A 7 6.66 11.58 -4.67
N ALA A 8 6.34 10.67 -5.59
CA ALA A 8 5.41 10.93 -6.68
C ALA A 8 3.93 10.82 -6.28
N GLY A 9 3.61 10.25 -5.11
CA GLY A 9 2.24 9.92 -4.69
C GLY A 9 1.65 10.79 -3.58
N ALA A 10 2.37 11.80 -3.08
CA ALA A 10 1.87 12.64 -2.00
C ALA A 10 0.67 13.49 -2.46
N SER A 11 -0.51 13.21 -1.91
CA SER A 11 -1.75 13.96 -2.13
C SER A 11 -2.08 14.82 -0.92
N PHE A 12 -2.73 15.97 -1.16
CA PHE A 12 -3.25 16.79 -0.07
C PHE A 12 -4.56 16.18 0.43
N HIS A 13 -4.61 15.83 1.71
CA HIS A 13 -5.83 15.37 2.39
C HIS A 13 -6.30 16.42 3.38
N GLU A 14 -7.62 16.63 3.42
CA GLU A 14 -8.25 17.56 4.37
C GLU A 14 -8.40 16.90 5.74
N PHE A 15 -7.82 17.54 6.74
CA PHE A 15 -7.99 17.24 8.15
C PHE A 15 -8.93 18.27 8.79
N SER A 16 -9.39 17.97 10.00
CA SER A 16 -10.36 18.79 10.73
C SER A 16 -10.01 20.29 10.72
N GLY A 17 -11.00 21.13 10.40
CA GLY A 17 -10.82 22.57 10.33
C GLY A 17 -10.30 23.11 8.99
N GLY A 18 -10.41 22.33 7.90
CA GLY A 18 -10.03 22.77 6.56
C GLY A 18 -8.51 22.78 6.32
N ILE A 19 -7.74 22.07 7.14
CA ILE A 19 -6.28 22.02 7.03
C ILE A 19 -5.92 20.92 6.03
N LEU A 20 -5.31 21.31 4.90
CA LEU A 20 -4.78 20.37 3.92
C LEU A 20 -3.33 20.00 4.29
N LEU A 21 -3.07 18.72 4.52
CA LEU A 21 -1.73 18.21 4.76
C LEU A 21 -1.28 17.30 3.61
N PRO A 22 -0.02 17.41 3.17
CA PRO A 22 0.54 16.43 2.25
C PRO A 22 0.71 15.11 3.00
N THR A 23 -0.01 14.08 2.57
CA THR A 23 0.12 12.73 3.10
C THR A 23 0.48 11.77 1.98
N ILE A 24 1.15 10.68 2.34
CA ILE A 24 1.29 9.53 1.45
C ILE A 24 -0.08 8.98 1.09
N SER A 25 -0.21 8.41 -0.11
CA SER A 25 -1.46 7.77 -0.56
C SER A 25 -1.77 6.50 0.24
N ALA A 26 -3.01 6.03 0.20
CA ALA A 26 -3.39 4.78 0.85
C ALA A 26 -2.70 3.57 0.19
N GLU A 27 -2.48 3.63 -1.12
CA GLU A 27 -1.70 2.67 -1.91
C GLU A 27 -0.25 2.62 -1.40
N ASP A 28 0.37 3.78 -1.15
CA ASP A 28 1.73 3.84 -0.61
C ASP A 28 1.82 3.28 0.81
N VAL A 29 0.79 3.50 1.64
CA VAL A 29 0.69 2.88 2.97
C VAL A 29 0.65 1.37 2.85
N VAL A 30 -0.14 0.83 1.92
CA VAL A 30 -0.24 -0.62 1.68
C VAL A 30 1.11 -1.19 1.26
N VAL A 31 1.77 -0.61 0.25
CA VAL A 31 3.08 -1.06 -0.24
C VAL A 31 4.10 -1.05 0.90
N MET A 32 4.23 0.06 1.63
CA MET A 32 5.23 0.19 2.69
C MET A 32 5.00 -0.77 3.86
N LYS A 33 3.75 -0.95 4.29
CA LYS A 33 3.42 -1.87 5.39
C LYS A 33 3.62 -3.32 4.99
N THR A 34 3.26 -3.66 3.76
CA THR A 34 3.50 -5.00 3.18
C THR A 34 4.99 -5.32 3.18
N LEU A 35 5.85 -4.37 2.79
CA LEU A 35 7.31 -4.54 2.85
C LEU A 35 7.88 -4.62 4.27
N ALA A 36 7.27 -3.92 5.23
CA ALA A 36 7.69 -4.00 6.63
C ALA A 36 7.41 -5.38 7.26
N GLY A 37 6.34 -6.05 6.82
CA GLY A 37 6.11 -7.49 7.03
C GLY A 37 5.86 -7.96 8.47
N ARG A 38 5.73 -7.05 9.46
CA ARG A 38 5.41 -7.44 10.84
C ARG A 38 3.94 -7.86 10.94
N ASP A 39 3.61 -8.73 11.90
CA ASP A 39 2.24 -9.22 12.11
C ASP A 39 1.17 -8.11 12.15
N GLN A 40 1.48 -7.01 12.85
CA GLN A 40 0.58 -5.87 12.96
C GLN A 40 0.40 -5.11 11.62
N ASP A 41 1.44 -5.07 10.79
CA ASP A 41 1.37 -4.39 9.49
C ASP A 41 0.40 -5.10 8.54
N TRP A 42 0.28 -6.42 8.61
CA TRP A 42 -0.71 -7.17 7.84
C TRP A 42 -2.15 -6.88 8.26
N ILE A 43 -2.39 -6.66 9.56
CA ILE A 43 -3.70 -6.24 10.06
C ILE A 43 -4.05 -4.86 9.50
N ASP A 44 -3.09 -3.95 9.50
CA ASP A 44 -3.27 -2.59 8.99
C ASP A 44 -3.49 -2.58 7.48
N VAL A 45 -2.72 -3.34 6.70
CA VAL A 45 -2.90 -3.52 5.25
C VAL A 45 -4.31 -4.03 4.96
N LYS A 46 -4.75 -5.07 5.66
CA LYS A 46 -6.12 -5.59 5.51
C LYS A 46 -7.16 -4.53 5.78
N ASN A 47 -7.03 -3.77 6.87
CA ASN A 47 -8.01 -2.73 7.22
C ASN A 47 -8.07 -1.64 6.15
N VAL A 48 -6.92 -1.22 5.61
CA VAL A 48 -6.85 -0.26 4.51
C VAL A 48 -7.53 -0.82 3.26
N VAL A 49 -7.23 -2.07 2.88
CA VAL A 49 -7.85 -2.73 1.70
C VAL A 49 -9.38 -2.81 1.83
N VAL A 50 -9.89 -3.17 3.02
CA VAL A 50 -11.33 -3.30 3.26
C VAL A 50 -12.05 -1.95 3.30
N GLN A 51 -11.39 -0.89 3.76
CA GLN A 51 -12.00 0.44 3.92
C GLN A 51 -11.74 1.38 2.74
N GLY A 52 -10.78 1.04 1.89
CA GLY A 52 -10.35 1.87 0.78
C GLY A 52 -11.29 1.75 -0.41
N ASP A 53 -12.43 2.45 -0.36
CA ASP A 53 -13.45 2.50 -1.44
C ASP A 53 -12.90 2.89 -2.83
N ARG A 54 -11.65 3.35 -2.92
CA ARG A 54 -10.98 3.83 -4.15
C ARG A 54 -9.54 3.37 -4.29
N LEU A 55 -9.12 2.32 -3.60
CA LEU A 55 -7.75 1.82 -3.75
C LEU A 55 -7.48 1.38 -5.19
N ASP A 56 -6.42 1.93 -5.78
CA ASP A 56 -5.91 1.46 -7.06
C ASP A 56 -5.05 0.21 -6.85
N ILE A 57 -5.72 -0.95 -6.89
CA ILE A 57 -5.09 -2.25 -6.68
C ILE A 57 -4.04 -2.55 -7.77
N GLU A 58 -4.28 -2.10 -9.01
CA GLU A 58 -3.34 -2.30 -10.11
C GLU A 58 -2.05 -1.52 -9.88
N ALA A 59 -2.16 -0.27 -9.39
CA ALA A 59 -0.99 0.52 -9.00
C ALA A 59 -0.20 -0.11 -7.85
N ILE A 60 -0.87 -0.73 -6.88
CA ILE A 60 -0.20 -1.46 -5.79
C ILE A 60 0.52 -2.69 -6.33
N ASP A 61 -0.13 -3.50 -7.17
CA ASP A 61 0.46 -4.69 -7.78
C ASP A 61 1.73 -4.35 -8.58
N GLN A 62 1.67 -3.34 -9.46
CA GLN A 62 2.82 -2.91 -10.27
C GLN A 62 4.01 -2.49 -9.40
N ARG A 63 3.74 -1.75 -8.30
CA ARG A 63 4.78 -1.32 -7.36
C ARG A 63 5.36 -2.49 -6.58
N MET A 64 4.51 -3.37 -6.06
CA MET A 64 4.93 -4.53 -5.29
C MET A 64 5.71 -5.53 -6.14
N GLU A 65 5.31 -5.79 -7.39
CA GLU A 65 6.06 -6.62 -8.34
C GLU A 65 7.47 -6.05 -8.55
N SER A 66 7.55 -4.77 -8.89
CA SER A 66 8.84 -4.09 -9.10
C SER A 66 9.76 -4.14 -7.88
N ILE A 67 9.21 -4.08 -6.66
CA ILE A 67 10.00 -4.11 -5.42
C ILE A 67 10.36 -5.55 -5.04
N CYS A 68 9.45 -6.50 -5.11
CA CYS A 68 9.73 -7.90 -4.78
C CYS A 68 10.75 -8.52 -5.74
N GLU A 69 10.72 -8.17 -7.04
CA GLU A 69 11.75 -8.56 -8.01
C GLU A 69 13.16 -8.09 -7.62
N LEU A 70 13.26 -6.91 -6.98
CA LEU A 70 14.55 -6.33 -6.57
C LEU A 70 15.08 -6.88 -5.25
N TYR A 71 14.20 -7.38 -4.37
CA TYR A 71 14.56 -7.76 -3.00
C TYR A 71 14.39 -9.27 -2.68
N GLU A 72 14.04 -10.12 -3.67
CA GLU A 72 13.85 -11.58 -3.50
C GLU A 72 12.87 -11.95 -2.37
N HIS A 73 11.86 -11.10 -2.14
CA HIS A 73 10.87 -11.27 -1.06
C HIS A 73 9.59 -11.96 -1.55
N ASP A 74 9.71 -13.25 -1.90
CA ASP A 74 8.60 -14.05 -2.43
C ASP A 74 7.46 -14.23 -1.41
N GLU A 75 7.78 -14.44 -0.13
CA GLU A 75 6.77 -14.62 0.93
C GLU A 75 5.88 -13.37 1.11
N THR A 76 6.45 -12.19 0.99
CA THR A 76 5.73 -10.91 1.07
C THR A 76 4.77 -10.76 -0.09
N TRP A 77 5.19 -11.18 -1.29
CA TRP A 77 4.38 -11.10 -2.49
C TRP A 77 3.18 -12.05 -2.45
N ASP A 78 3.43 -13.29 -2.01
CA ASP A 78 2.37 -14.29 -1.83
C ASP A 78 1.34 -13.84 -0.80
N ARG A 79 1.81 -13.23 0.30
CA ARG A 79 0.91 -12.74 1.34
C ARG A 79 0.06 -11.55 0.89
N TRP A 80 0.63 -10.64 0.11
CA TRP A 80 -0.14 -9.57 -0.52
C TRP A 80 -1.22 -10.13 -1.46
N ARG A 81 -0.87 -11.08 -2.32
CA ARG A 81 -1.83 -11.74 -3.24
C ARG A 81 -2.98 -12.39 -2.48
N GLU A 82 -2.71 -13.09 -1.37
CA GLU A 82 -3.77 -13.67 -0.52
C GLU A 82 -4.74 -12.61 0.03
N ILE A 83 -4.23 -11.48 0.52
CA ILE A 83 -5.06 -10.40 1.04
C ILE A 83 -5.89 -9.77 -0.08
N LYS A 84 -5.25 -9.47 -1.22
CA LYS A 84 -5.91 -8.89 -2.38
C LYS A 84 -7.06 -9.76 -2.86
N ASP A 85 -6.79 -11.04 -3.14
CA ASP A 85 -7.79 -11.98 -3.65
C ASP A 85 -8.98 -12.16 -2.69
N ARG A 86 -8.75 -11.97 -1.39
CA ARG A 86 -9.77 -12.15 -0.36
C ARG A 86 -10.63 -10.91 -0.11
N TYR A 87 -10.06 -9.70 -0.19
CA TYR A 87 -10.70 -8.47 0.28
C TYR A 87 -10.86 -7.40 -0.80
N ALA A 88 -10.13 -7.49 -1.90
CA ALA A 88 -10.32 -6.68 -3.09
C ALA A 88 -10.32 -7.56 -4.36
N PRO A 89 -11.21 -8.58 -4.44
CA PRO A 89 -11.40 -9.30 -5.69
C PRO A 89 -11.96 -8.29 -6.70
N GLY A 90 -11.22 -8.04 -7.78
CA GLY A 90 -11.72 -7.28 -8.92
C GLY A 90 -13.00 -7.89 -9.49
#